data_AF-A0A9N9ZLN2-F1
#
_entry.id   AF-A0A9N9ZLN2-F1
#
_cell.length_a   1.000
_cell.length_b   1.000
_cell.length_c   1.000
_cell.angle_alpha   90.00
_cell.angle_beta   90.00
_cell.angle_gamma   90.00
#
_symmetry.space_group_name_H-M   'P 1'
#
loop_
_entity.id
_entity.type
_entity.pdbx_description
1 polymer ?
#
loop_
_entity_poly.entity_id
_entity_poly.type
_entity_poly.pdbx_seq_one_letter_code
_entity_poly.pdbx_strand_id
1 'polypeptide(L)'
;MAYQVMVTPEGDASQAEKRRHIYLRPFVLFWIATFIFEVTMLAVSIAVFSGLRDMFPKVMWTLVFCPLGMSGALSGLVNCFLVDSIYGNKAVHFLAILSVLVLGTCNNLCYNLDLVFGWFGAAENFWWWHARYPFVWVVGYINGKLMFTDAGQERLARWGV
;
A
#
# COMPACT_ATOMS: atom_id res chain seq x y z
N MET A 1 -23.18 11.49 17.52
CA MET A 1 -22.06 10.65 17.03
C MET A 1 -22.13 9.33 17.74
N ALA A 2 -22.37 8.24 17.01
CA ALA A 2 -22.13 6.90 17.54
C ALA A 2 -20.61 6.66 17.46
N TYR A 3 -19.95 6.42 18.58
CA TYR A 3 -18.53 6.05 18.60
C TYR A 3 -18.40 4.53 18.61
N GLN A 4 -17.40 4.00 17.91
CA GLN A 4 -17.13 2.57 17.90
C GLN A 4 -16.30 2.23 19.16
N VAL A 5 -16.87 1.44 20.06
CA VAL A 5 -16.16 0.94 21.26
C VAL A 5 -15.15 -0.13 20.86
N MET A 6 -13.91 0.02 21.33
CA MET A 6 -12.85 -0.98 21.09
C MET A 6 -13.14 -2.32 21.77
N VAL A 7 -13.85 -2.30 22.90
CA VAL A 7 -14.31 -3.49 23.61
C VAL A 7 -15.82 -3.58 23.40
N THR A 8 -16.25 -4.58 22.65
CA THR A 8 -17.65 -4.78 22.32
C THR A 8 -18.31 -5.70 23.34
N PRO A 9 -19.48 -5.35 23.90
CA PRO A 9 -20.28 -6.29 24.70
C PRO A 9 -20.63 -7.55 23.89
N GLU A 10 -20.77 -8.70 24.54
CA GLU A 10 -20.98 -10.00 23.88
C GLU A 10 -22.17 -9.99 22.89
N GLY A 11 -23.22 -9.21 23.17
CA GLY A 11 -24.40 -9.08 22.30
C GLY A 11 -24.14 -8.43 20.94
N ASP A 12 -23.08 -7.61 20.82
CA ASP A 12 -22.79 -6.80 19.62
C ASP A 12 -21.53 -7.27 18.86
N ALA A 13 -20.84 -8.29 19.38
CA ALA A 13 -19.57 -8.79 18.85
C ALA A 13 -19.66 -9.18 17.35
N SER A 14 -20.74 -9.85 16.95
CA SER A 14 -20.99 -10.26 15.55
C SER A 14 -21.07 -9.07 14.58
N GLN A 15 -21.67 -7.95 15.00
CA GLN A 15 -21.75 -6.76 14.14
C GLN A 15 -20.42 -6.01 14.07
N ALA A 16 -19.70 -5.94 15.20
CA ALA A 16 -18.37 -5.33 15.25
C ALA A 16 -17.37 -6.09 14.36
N GLU A 17 -17.40 -7.43 14.38
CA GLU A 17 -16.56 -8.28 13.53
C GLU A 17 -16.81 -8.02 12.04
N LYS A 18 -18.08 -7.97 11.61
CA LYS A 18 -18.43 -7.65 10.22
C LYS A 18 -17.88 -6.30 9.76
N ARG A 19 -17.93 -5.28 10.62
CA ARG A 19 -17.38 -3.95 10.31
C ARG A 19 -15.86 -3.93 10.28
N ARG A 20 -15.18 -4.76 11.07
CA ARG A 20 -13.71 -4.82 11.11
C ARG A 20 -13.11 -5.17 9.75
N HIS A 21 -13.76 -6.06 9.00
CA HIS A 21 -13.32 -6.40 7.65
C HIS A 21 -13.29 -5.18 6.72
N ILE A 22 -14.24 -4.25 6.84
CA ILE A 22 -14.30 -3.03 6.02
C ILE A 22 -13.05 -2.17 6.22
N TYR A 23 -12.59 -2.00 7.47
CA TYR A 23 -11.41 -1.19 7.79
C TYR A 23 -10.07 -1.92 7.59
N LEU A 24 -10.07 -3.27 7.52
CA LEU A 24 -8.88 -4.06 7.22
C LEU A 24 -8.63 -4.24 5.71
N ARG A 25 -9.69 -4.18 4.89
CA ARG A 25 -9.61 -4.32 3.43
C ARG A 25 -8.55 -3.41 2.79
N PRO A 26 -8.49 -2.08 3.09
CA PRO A 26 -7.46 -1.23 2.51
C PRO A 26 -6.05 -1.73 2.82
N PHE A 27 -5.82 -2.18 4.06
CA PHE A 27 -4.52 -2.71 4.48
C PHE A 27 -4.13 -3.94 3.70
N VAL A 28 -5.04 -4.92 3.57
CA VAL A 28 -4.75 -6.16 2.85
C VAL A 28 -4.44 -5.87 1.37
N LEU A 29 -5.25 -5.02 0.72
CA LEU A 29 -5.06 -4.72 -0.70
C LEU A 29 -3.75 -3.97 -0.98
N PHE A 30 -3.43 -2.97 -0.17
CA PHE A 30 -2.15 -2.26 -0.31
C PHE A 30 -0.97 -3.13 0.10
N TRP A 31 -1.11 -3.98 1.11
CA TRP A 31 -0.04 -4.89 1.52
C TRP A 31 0.31 -5.88 0.42
N ILE A 32 -0.68 -6.52 -0.21
CA ILE A 32 -0.43 -7.43 -1.34
C ILE A 32 0.22 -6.67 -2.50
N ALA A 33 -0.33 -5.51 -2.87
CA ALA A 33 0.18 -4.72 -3.98
C ALA A 33 1.63 -4.24 -3.76
N THR A 34 1.92 -3.73 -2.57
CA THR A 34 3.26 -3.26 -2.20
C THR A 34 4.23 -4.42 -2.04
N PHE A 35 3.82 -5.55 -1.47
CA PHE A 35 4.66 -6.73 -1.34
C PHE A 35 5.10 -7.27 -2.71
N ILE A 36 4.16 -7.45 -3.65
CA ILE A 36 4.48 -7.89 -5.02
C ILE A 36 5.45 -6.92 -5.70
N PHE A 37 5.19 -5.62 -5.53
CA PHE A 37 6.04 -4.58 -6.09
C PHE A 37 7.47 -4.62 -5.52
N GLU A 38 7.61 -4.71 -4.20
CA GLU A 38 8.90 -4.77 -3.52
C GLU A 38 9.69 -6.04 -3.86
N VAL A 39 9.02 -7.20 -3.94
CA VAL A 39 9.64 -8.45 -4.42
C VAL A 39 10.20 -8.27 -5.83
N THR A 40 9.42 -7.65 -6.71
CA THR A 40 9.86 -7.39 -8.10
C THR A 40 11.05 -6.43 -8.14
N MET A 41 11.01 -5.35 -7.36
CA MET A 41 12.09 -4.36 -7.30
C MET A 41 13.36 -4.93 -6.67
N LEU A 42 13.24 -5.75 -5.64
CA LEU A 42 14.36 -6.46 -5.03
C LEU A 42 15.00 -7.42 -6.05
N ALA A 43 14.19 -8.20 -6.77
CA ALA A 43 14.68 -9.12 -7.80
C ALA A 43 15.46 -8.38 -8.89
N VAL A 44 14.92 -7.26 -9.40
CA VAL A 44 15.61 -6.43 -10.40
C VAL A 44 16.90 -5.84 -9.83
N SER A 45 16.86 -5.33 -8.59
CA SER A 45 18.06 -4.78 -7.93
C SER A 45 19.18 -5.81 -7.82
N ILE A 46 18.86 -7.04 -7.42
CA ILE A 46 19.84 -8.13 -7.28
C ILE A 46 20.37 -8.55 -8.65
N ALA A 47 19.48 -8.74 -9.63
CA ALA A 47 19.85 -9.30 -10.92
C ALA A 47 20.59 -8.31 -11.85
N VAL A 48 20.28 -7.01 -11.75
CA VAL A 48 20.73 -6.01 -12.74
C VAL A 48 21.61 -4.92 -12.13
N PHE A 49 21.45 -4.57 -10.84
CA PHE A 49 22.12 -3.41 -10.26
C PHE A 49 23.17 -3.78 -9.21
N SER A 50 22.73 -4.05 -7.97
CA SER A 50 23.58 -4.04 -6.77
C SER A 50 24.09 -5.43 -6.37
N GLY A 51 23.61 -6.49 -7.02
CA GLY A 51 23.99 -7.86 -6.72
C GLY A 51 23.60 -8.31 -5.30
N LEU A 52 24.33 -9.29 -4.78
CA LEU A 52 24.06 -9.94 -3.48
C LEU A 52 24.72 -9.24 -2.28
N ARG A 53 25.20 -8.00 -2.44
CA ARG A 53 25.77 -7.24 -1.32
C ARG A 53 24.69 -6.93 -0.28
N ASP A 54 25.04 -6.94 1.01
CA ASP A 54 24.17 -6.50 2.12
C ASP A 54 22.75 -7.10 2.08
N MET A 55 22.64 -8.41 1.82
CA MET A 55 21.35 -9.03 1.52
C MET A 55 20.37 -9.08 2.69
N PHE A 56 20.86 -9.30 3.91
CA PHE A 56 20.00 -9.33 5.08
C PHE A 56 19.23 -8.01 5.28
N PRO A 57 19.87 -6.83 5.36
CA PRO A 57 19.15 -5.58 5.51
C PRO A 57 18.28 -5.24 4.29
N LYS A 58 18.72 -5.56 3.05
CA LYS A 58 17.89 -5.39 1.84
C LYS A 58 16.58 -6.17 1.92
N VAL A 59 16.65 -7.45 2.28
CA VAL A 59 15.48 -8.33 2.40
C VAL A 59 14.55 -7.87 3.52
N MET A 60 15.11 -7.56 4.70
CA MET A 60 14.32 -7.07 5.82
C MET A 60 13.62 -5.75 5.49
N TRP A 61 14.32 -4.82 4.85
CA TRP A 61 13.77 -3.54 4.44
C TRP A 61 12.65 -3.72 3.41
N THR A 62 12.93 -4.41 2.31
CA THR A 62 11.99 -4.51 1.17
C THR A 62 10.82 -5.46 1.40
N LEU A 63 11.01 -6.58 2.11
CA LEU A 63 9.96 -7.61 2.23
C LEU A 63 9.16 -7.52 3.53
N VAL A 64 9.71 -6.86 4.57
CA VAL A 64 9.06 -6.77 5.88
C VAL A 64 8.68 -5.34 6.18
N PHE A 65 9.66 -4.44 6.32
CA PHE A 65 9.40 -3.09 6.82
C PHE A 65 8.66 -2.21 5.81
N CYS A 66 9.07 -2.22 4.53
CA CYS A 66 8.48 -1.37 3.50
C CYS A 66 7.00 -1.73 3.25
N PRO A 67 6.63 -3.00 2.96
CA PRO A 67 5.25 -3.36 2.67
C PRO A 67 4.33 -3.10 3.86
N LEU A 68 4.78 -3.41 5.09
CA LEU A 68 4.00 -3.13 6.30
C LEU A 68 3.85 -1.64 6.56
N GLY A 69 4.95 -0.87 6.48
CA GLY A 69 4.97 0.56 6.76
C GLY A 69 4.15 1.37 5.74
N MET A 70 4.39 1.13 4.45
CA MET A 70 3.65 1.79 3.36
C MET A 70 2.15 1.48 3.43
N SER A 71 1.81 0.21 3.63
CA SER A 71 0.41 -0.22 3.65
C SER A 71 -0.30 0.24 4.91
N GLY A 72 0.37 0.23 6.06
CA GLY A 72 -0.16 0.78 7.31
C GLY A 72 -0.45 2.27 7.20
N ALA A 73 0.50 3.06 6.69
CA ALA A 73 0.35 4.50 6.53
C ALA A 73 -0.79 4.85 5.54
N LEU A 74 -0.76 4.28 4.34
CA LEU A 74 -1.77 4.59 3.32
C LEU A 74 -3.16 4.10 3.73
N SER A 75 -3.27 2.92 4.33
CA SER A 75 -4.57 2.38 4.76
C SER A 75 -5.15 3.14 5.95
N GLY A 76 -4.31 3.61 6.87
CA GLY A 76 -4.74 4.50 7.94
C GLY A 76 -5.35 5.79 7.37
N LEU A 77 -4.71 6.40 6.37
CA LEU A 77 -5.23 7.59 5.69
C LEU A 77 -6.51 7.28 4.90
N VAL A 78 -6.60 6.12 4.25
CA VAL A 78 -7.82 5.68 3.55
C VAL A 78 -8.98 5.53 4.51
N ASN A 79 -8.76 4.88 5.65
CA ASN A 79 -9.77 4.73 6.70
C ASN A 79 -10.20 6.09 7.26
N CYS A 80 -9.27 7.03 7.40
CA CYS A 80 -9.55 8.36 7.94
C CYS A 80 -10.33 9.27 6.98
N PHE A 81 -9.98 9.27 5.69
CA PHE A 81 -10.48 10.25 4.73
C PHE A 81 -11.49 9.72 3.72
N LEU A 82 -11.50 8.40 3.44
CA LEU A 82 -12.31 7.83 2.37
C LEU A 82 -13.40 6.91 2.90
N VAL A 83 -13.04 5.98 3.79
CA VAL A 83 -14.01 5.02 4.33
C VAL A 83 -15.14 5.77 5.03
N ASP A 84 -16.38 5.35 4.76
CA ASP A 84 -17.64 5.97 5.20
C ASP A 84 -17.87 7.44 4.76
N SER A 85 -16.94 8.04 4.02
CA SER A 85 -16.97 9.48 3.70
C SER A 85 -17.23 9.76 2.22
N ILE A 86 -16.56 9.05 1.32
CA ILE A 86 -16.70 9.22 -0.13
C ILE A 86 -16.73 7.87 -0.85
N TYR A 87 -17.54 7.77 -1.90
CA TYR A 87 -17.72 6.55 -2.71
C TYR A 87 -17.78 6.88 -4.21
N GLY A 88 -17.61 5.86 -5.05
CA GLY A 88 -17.63 5.99 -6.52
C GLY A 88 -16.34 6.57 -7.09
N ASN A 89 -16.39 7.01 -8.35
CA ASN A 89 -15.21 7.47 -9.09
C ASN A 89 -14.44 8.61 -8.41
N LYS A 90 -15.10 9.47 -7.63
CA LYS A 90 -14.42 10.54 -6.87
C LYS A 90 -13.45 9.94 -5.85
N ALA A 91 -13.86 8.92 -5.12
CA ALA A 91 -13.01 8.21 -4.16
C ALA A 91 -11.86 7.46 -4.86
N VAL A 92 -12.12 6.89 -6.05
CA VAL A 92 -11.08 6.24 -6.87
C VAL A 92 -9.96 7.21 -7.23
N HIS A 93 -10.30 8.36 -7.80
CA HIS A 93 -9.30 9.37 -8.19
C HIS A 93 -8.61 9.98 -6.97
N PHE A 94 -9.35 10.24 -5.89
CA PHE A 94 -8.76 10.71 -4.63
C PHE A 94 -7.72 9.72 -4.12
N LEU A 95 -8.04 8.42 -4.11
CA LEU A 95 -7.08 7.40 -3.68
C LEU A 95 -5.87 7.30 -4.60
N ALA A 96 -6.04 7.42 -5.91
CA ALA A 96 -4.92 7.41 -6.85
C ALA A 96 -3.94 8.57 -6.56
N ILE A 97 -4.47 9.77 -6.32
CA ILE A 97 -3.68 10.95 -5.94
C ILE A 97 -3.02 10.74 -4.58
N LEU A 98 -3.79 10.30 -3.58
CA LEU A 98 -3.29 10.04 -2.23
C LEU A 98 -2.16 8.99 -2.24
N SER A 99 -2.27 7.96 -3.07
CA SER A 99 -1.25 6.94 -3.24
C SER A 99 0.05 7.54 -3.77
N VAL A 100 0.00 8.42 -4.76
CA VAL A 100 1.19 9.13 -5.27
C VAL A 100 1.79 10.04 -4.21
N LEU A 101 0.97 10.79 -3.46
CA LEU A 101 1.48 11.67 -2.42
C LEU A 101 2.19 10.89 -1.31
N VAL A 102 1.56 9.82 -0.81
CA VAL A 102 2.08 9.06 0.33
C VAL A 102 3.22 8.13 -0.09
N LEU A 103 2.95 7.24 -1.06
CA LEU A 103 3.94 6.26 -1.51
C LEU A 103 5.02 6.89 -2.38
N GLY A 104 4.72 8.00 -3.05
CA GLY A 104 5.75 8.78 -3.75
C GLY A 104 6.73 9.43 -2.78
N THR A 105 6.26 10.02 -1.68
CA THR A 105 7.15 10.49 -0.62
C THR A 105 7.95 9.34 -0.02
N CYS A 106 7.34 8.16 0.18
CA CYS A 106 8.06 6.97 0.64
C CYS A 106 9.13 6.51 -0.35
N ASN A 107 8.83 6.52 -1.65
CA ASN A 107 9.80 6.19 -2.71
C ASN A 107 10.96 7.19 -2.76
N ASN A 108 10.69 8.47 -2.56
CA ASN A 108 11.72 9.51 -2.48
C ASN A 108 12.58 9.34 -1.23
N LEU A 109 11.99 8.98 -0.08
CA LEU A 109 12.75 8.65 1.12
C LEU A 109 13.69 7.45 0.85
N CYS A 110 13.17 6.39 0.24
CA CYS A 110 13.99 5.22 -0.10
C CYS A 110 15.09 5.55 -1.11
N TYR A 111 14.83 6.45 -2.07
CA TYR A 111 15.86 6.96 -2.99
C TYR A 111 17.02 7.58 -2.22
N ASN A 112 16.72 8.53 -1.32
CA ASN A 112 17.74 9.26 -0.56
C ASN A 112 18.50 8.33 0.40
N LEU A 113 17.81 7.39 1.04
CA LEU A 113 18.47 6.37 1.86
C LEU A 113 19.39 5.49 1.01
N ASP A 114 18.98 5.13 -0.21
CA ASP A 114 19.81 4.31 -1.08
C ASP A 114 21.04 5.05 -1.60
N LEU A 115 20.98 6.37 -1.78
CA LEU A 115 22.18 7.17 -2.08
C LEU A 115 23.22 7.14 -0.95
N VAL A 116 22.81 6.85 0.29
CA VAL A 116 23.70 6.70 1.45
C VAL A 116 24.18 5.26 1.59
N PHE A 117 23.28 4.29 1.45
CA PHE A 117 23.58 2.88 1.72
C PHE A 117 24.13 2.11 0.51
N GLY A 118 23.78 2.51 -0.72
CA GLY A 118 24.18 1.83 -1.96
C GLY A 118 23.60 0.42 -2.09
N TRP A 119 22.38 0.20 -1.60
CA TRP A 119 21.75 -1.11 -1.55
C TRP A 119 21.00 -1.48 -2.84
N PHE A 120 20.47 -0.53 -3.59
CA PHE A 120 19.54 -0.81 -4.67
C PHE A 120 19.97 -0.24 -6.02
N GLY A 121 21.10 0.47 -6.07
CA GLY A 121 21.66 1.05 -7.30
C GLY A 121 20.93 2.30 -7.77
N ALA A 122 20.33 3.06 -6.85
CA ALA A 122 19.61 4.28 -7.17
C ALA A 122 20.49 5.37 -7.79
N ALA A 123 21.77 5.45 -7.39
CA ALA A 123 22.71 6.46 -7.86
C ALA A 123 22.99 6.32 -9.37
N GLU A 124 23.07 5.09 -9.87
CA GLU A 124 23.34 4.79 -11.27
C GLU A 124 22.06 4.73 -12.12
N ASN A 125 20.90 4.55 -11.49
CA ASN A 125 19.63 4.23 -12.17
C ASN A 125 18.49 5.21 -11.82
N PHE A 126 18.77 6.52 -11.87
CA PHE A 126 17.83 7.58 -11.51
C PHE A 126 16.44 7.44 -12.15
N TRP A 127 16.38 7.30 -13.48
CA TRP A 127 15.11 7.24 -14.22
C TRP A 127 14.32 5.97 -13.92
N TRP A 128 15.01 4.84 -13.72
CA TRP A 128 14.35 3.60 -13.31
C TRP A 128 13.69 3.74 -11.93
N TRP A 129 14.38 4.40 -10.99
CA TRP A 129 13.81 4.65 -9.66
C TRP A 129 12.56 5.54 -9.71
N HIS A 130 12.56 6.56 -10.57
CA HIS A 130 11.48 7.52 -10.65
C HIS A 130 10.34 7.07 -11.59
N ALA A 131 10.57 6.07 -12.44
CA ALA A 131 9.51 5.40 -13.20
C ALA A 131 8.45 4.75 -12.30
N ARG A 132 8.73 4.60 -11.00
CA ARG A 132 7.82 4.06 -9.97
C ARG A 132 6.59 4.95 -9.72
N TYR A 133 6.67 6.27 -9.89
CA TYR A 133 5.53 7.17 -9.59
C TYR A 133 4.29 6.90 -10.46
N PRO A 134 4.40 6.72 -11.79
CA PRO A 134 3.28 6.25 -12.61
C PRO A 134 2.68 4.94 -12.11
N PHE A 135 3.50 3.95 -11.74
CA PHE A 135 3.01 2.66 -11.23
C PHE A 135 2.24 2.83 -9.91
N VAL A 136 2.74 3.66 -9.01
CA VAL A 136 2.05 4.00 -7.75
C VAL A 136 0.67 4.58 -8.02
N TRP A 137 0.55 5.49 -8.99
CA TRP A 137 -0.75 6.06 -9.38
C TRP A 137 -1.70 4.96 -9.90
N VAL A 138 -1.22 4.10 -10.80
CA VAL A 138 -2.01 3.02 -11.39
C VAL A 138 -2.49 2.05 -10.32
N VAL A 139 -1.62 1.64 -9.39
CA VAL A 139 -1.99 0.77 -8.26
C VAL A 139 -3.04 1.44 -7.38
N GLY A 140 -2.85 2.72 -7.04
CA GLY A 140 -3.83 3.50 -6.29
C GLY A 140 -5.20 3.56 -6.97
N TYR A 141 -5.21 3.74 -8.30
CA TYR A 141 -6.44 3.76 -9.10
C TYR A 141 -7.12 2.38 -9.14
N ILE A 142 -6.37 1.30 -9.33
CA ILE A 142 -6.91 -0.07 -9.33
C ILE A 142 -7.50 -0.43 -7.97
N ASN A 143 -6.76 -0.17 -6.88
CA ASN A 143 -7.24 -0.39 -5.52
C ASN A 143 -8.45 0.49 -5.21
N GLY A 144 -8.47 1.73 -5.70
CA GLY A 144 -9.63 2.60 -5.60
C GLY A 144 -10.86 2.02 -6.29
N LYS A 145 -10.72 1.51 -7.51
CA LYS A 145 -11.84 0.85 -8.20
C LYS A 145 -12.34 -0.37 -7.43
N LEU A 146 -11.44 -1.19 -6.90
CA LEU A 146 -11.79 -2.36 -6.10
C LEU A 146 -12.57 -1.96 -4.84
N MET A 147 -12.14 -0.92 -4.13
CA MET A 147 -12.73 -0.54 -2.84
C MET A 147 -13.97 0.36 -2.94
N PHE A 148 -14.07 1.22 -3.95
CA PHE A 148 -15.07 2.29 -3.95
C PHE A 148 -16.06 2.21 -5.13
N THR A 149 -16.17 1.06 -5.79
CA THR A 149 -17.18 0.83 -6.84
C THR A 149 -17.89 -0.50 -6.60
N ASP A 150 -19.14 -0.59 -7.03
CA ASP A 150 -19.97 -1.78 -6.80
C ASP A 150 -19.37 -3.02 -7.46
N ALA A 151 -18.90 -2.89 -8.71
CA ALA A 151 -18.22 -3.95 -9.44
C ALA A 151 -16.92 -4.38 -8.74
N GLY A 152 -16.21 -3.44 -8.11
CA GLY A 152 -15.02 -3.70 -7.32
C GLY A 152 -15.34 -4.49 -6.05
N GLN A 153 -16.33 -4.04 -5.29
CA GLN A 153 -16.79 -4.67 -4.06
C GLN A 153 -17.31 -6.09 -4.31
N GLU A 154 -18.05 -6.30 -5.40
CA GLU A 154 -18.49 -7.64 -5.81
C GLU A 154 -17.30 -8.56 -6.08
N ARG A 155 -16.26 -8.05 -6.77
CA ARG A 155 -15.04 -8.82 -7.03
C ARG A 155 -14.28 -9.15 -5.76
N LEU A 156 -14.16 -8.21 -4.82
CA LEU A 156 -13.53 -8.45 -3.52
C LEU A 156 -14.29 -9.51 -2.71
N ALA A 157 -15.62 -9.45 -2.70
CA ALA A 157 -16.45 -10.44 -2.05
C ALA A 157 -16.22 -11.86 -2.60
N ARG A 158 -16.04 -12.00 -3.93
CA ARG A 158 -15.68 -13.29 -4.55
C ARG A 158 -14.29 -13.80 -4.14
N TRP A 159 -13.38 -12.89 -3.76
CA TRP A 159 -12.06 -13.24 -3.22
C TRP A 159 -12.08 -13.56 -1.73
N GLY A 160 -13.23 -13.41 -1.07
CA GLY A 160 -13.34 -13.53 0.39
C GLY A 160 -12.67 -12.37 1.14
N VAL A 161 -12.46 -11.23 0.45
CA VAL A 161 -11.83 -10.02 0.99
C VAL A 161 -12.86 -8.95 1.25
#